data_AF-A0A1H8I3R1-F1
#
_entry.id   AF-A0A1H8I3R1-F1
#
_cell.length_a   1.000
_cell.length_b   1.000
_cell.length_c   1.000
_cell.angle_alpha   90.00
_cell.angle_beta   90.00
_cell.angle_gamma   90.00
#
_symmetry.space_group_name_H-M   'P 1'
#
loop_
_entity.id
_entity.type
_entity.pdbx_description
1 polymer ?
#
loop_
_entity_poly.entity_id
_entity_poly.type
_entity_poly.pdbx_seq_one_letter_code
_entity_poly.pdbx_strand_id
1 'polypeptide(L)'
;MCNYKEIKVMIIGAGEAGQMVISEIDKNRKKLKRRVEAILDDNEKIIGKNICGHKVLANTDKIKEVVIEKKIDEIIFSIANITNKRKKEILDVCRATGCYTRTIPAMTEIIDGKVDFKVIRDVEIDDLLGRDVVKLDTEAIKRQINGKVIMVTGGGGTIGSELCRQISKYNPKKLVILDNFENNAYAIQQELKMKYGNSLDLDVVIATIREEKRLDIIFEKYKPEIVYHAAAHKHVPLMEFNKTEAVKNNVFGTLNVIRTADKHNVGRFVLISSDKAVNPTNIMGATKRMAEMLIQTYNDLSNTEFVAVRFGNVLGSSGSVIPLFKKQIAMGGPVTVTHKDIIRYFMTIPEAVALVMQAGAMAKGGEIFVLDMGEPVKIDDLARNIIRLSGFVPDEDIKIEYTGLRPGEKLFEELLMAEEGLKNTEHEKIFIGKPQTFDKDKIFFMLDKLKEASFEEREEETDQLMRKLVNTYIRPEDVNNI
;
A
#
# COMPACT_ATOMS: atom_id res chain seq x y z
N MET A 1 -22.85 30.38 34.11
CA MET A 1 -22.18 30.49 32.79
C MET A 1 -20.97 29.56 32.81
N CYS A 2 -21.05 28.39 32.16
CA CYS A 2 -19.87 27.52 32.02
C CYS A 2 -18.87 28.22 31.09
N ASN A 3 -17.71 28.56 31.62
CA ASN A 3 -16.60 29.19 30.90
C ASN A 3 -15.96 28.13 30.00
N TYR A 4 -16.43 27.97 28.76
CA TYR A 4 -15.85 27.01 27.82
C TYR A 4 -14.51 27.56 27.30
N LYS A 5 -13.40 26.90 27.67
CA LYS A 5 -12.01 27.26 27.31
C LYS A 5 -11.85 27.37 25.79
N GLU A 6 -11.29 28.47 25.32
CA GLU A 6 -10.91 28.70 23.92
C GLU A 6 -9.60 27.94 23.62
N ILE A 7 -9.57 27.18 22.51
CA ILE A 7 -8.42 26.36 22.10
C ILE A 7 -7.34 27.28 21.52
N LYS A 8 -6.14 27.23 22.09
CA LYS A 8 -4.98 27.99 21.59
C LYS A 8 -4.27 27.21 20.49
N VAL A 9 -4.21 27.81 19.32
CA VAL A 9 -3.71 27.19 18.10
C VAL A 9 -2.34 27.74 17.73
N MET A 10 -1.39 26.86 17.45
CA MET A 10 -0.15 27.18 16.76
C MET A 10 -0.25 26.77 15.29
N ILE A 11 0.11 27.67 14.38
CA ILE A 11 0.16 27.39 12.95
C ILE A 11 1.61 27.13 12.55
N ILE A 12 1.86 26.01 11.88
CA ILE A 12 3.15 25.71 11.25
C ILE A 12 3.04 26.01 9.76
N GLY A 13 3.76 27.01 9.28
CA GLY A 13 3.68 27.53 7.91
C GLY A 13 2.86 28.83 7.81
N ALA A 14 3.49 29.88 7.29
CA ALA A 14 2.91 31.20 7.07
C ALA A 14 2.68 31.51 5.57
N GLY A 15 2.81 30.49 4.72
CA GLY A 15 2.47 30.56 3.29
C GLY A 15 0.97 30.72 3.04
N GLU A 16 0.55 30.67 1.77
CA GLU A 16 -0.85 30.91 1.36
C GLU A 16 -1.85 30.06 2.15
N ALA A 17 -1.58 28.76 2.27
CA ALA A 17 -2.49 27.87 2.97
C ALA A 17 -2.58 28.14 4.48
N GLY A 18 -1.44 28.49 5.11
CA GLY A 18 -1.43 28.95 6.51
C GLY A 18 -2.22 30.23 6.71
N GLN A 19 -2.09 31.20 5.80
CA GLN A 19 -2.86 32.45 5.81
C GLN A 19 -4.37 32.21 5.65
N MET A 20 -4.77 31.24 4.82
CA MET A 20 -6.17 30.84 4.70
C MET A 20 -6.71 30.26 6.00
N VAL A 21 -5.96 29.35 6.65
CA VAL A 21 -6.33 28.77 7.95
C VAL A 21 -6.46 29.86 9.02
N ILE A 22 -5.47 30.77 9.12
CA ILE A 22 -5.49 31.88 10.09
C ILE A 22 -6.72 32.76 9.86
N SER A 23 -6.95 33.16 8.61
CA SER A 23 -8.09 34.02 8.25
C SER A 23 -9.43 33.38 8.58
N GLU A 24 -9.55 32.07 8.38
CA GLU A 24 -10.78 31.33 8.68
C GLU A 24 -11.00 31.18 10.19
N ILE A 25 -9.94 30.90 10.97
CA ILE A 25 -10.00 30.88 12.44
C ILE A 25 -10.42 32.25 12.97
N ASP A 26 -9.83 33.33 12.47
CA ASP A 26 -10.14 34.69 12.93
C ASP A 26 -11.56 35.11 12.57
N LYS A 27 -12.01 34.86 11.34
CA LYS A 27 -13.38 35.15 10.89
C LYS A 27 -14.42 34.36 11.68
N ASN A 28 -14.14 33.10 12.00
CA ASN A 28 -15.08 32.20 12.65
C ASN A 28 -14.73 31.88 14.12
N ARG A 29 -13.93 32.71 14.78
CA ARG A 29 -13.39 32.51 16.14
C ARG A 29 -14.44 32.07 17.17
N LYS A 30 -15.57 32.77 17.24
CA LYS A 30 -16.66 32.45 18.18
C LYS A 30 -17.30 31.08 17.91
N LYS A 31 -17.40 30.69 16.64
CA LYS A 31 -18.01 29.43 16.21
C LYS A 31 -17.03 28.26 16.38
N LEU A 32 -15.77 28.46 16.00
CA LEU A 32 -14.72 27.45 16.05
C LEU A 32 -14.10 27.29 17.44
N LYS A 33 -14.30 28.28 18.33
CA LYS A 33 -13.70 28.38 19.68
C LYS A 33 -12.18 28.17 19.66
N ARG A 34 -11.53 28.75 18.65
CA ARG A 34 -10.10 28.66 18.39
C ARG A 34 -9.51 30.04 18.26
N ARG A 35 -8.28 30.21 18.74
CA ARG A 35 -7.51 31.44 18.60
C ARG A 35 -6.09 31.10 18.16
N VAL A 36 -5.61 31.74 17.10
CA VAL A 36 -4.19 31.67 16.72
C VAL A 36 -3.36 32.41 17.77
N GLU A 37 -2.40 31.71 18.37
CA GLU A 37 -1.53 32.23 19.43
C GLU A 37 -0.06 32.29 18.99
N ALA A 38 0.33 31.48 18.01
CA ALA A 38 1.69 31.42 17.47
C ALA A 38 1.69 31.01 16.01
N ILE A 39 2.66 31.54 15.26
CA ILE A 39 3.01 31.06 13.91
C ILE A 39 4.51 30.74 13.90
N LEU A 40 4.87 29.55 13.43
CA LEU A 40 6.26 29.16 13.18
C LEU A 40 6.44 28.85 11.70
N ASP A 41 7.55 29.31 11.13
CA ASP A 41 7.91 29.07 9.72
C ASP A 41 9.44 29.07 9.55
N ASP A 42 9.97 28.13 8.76
CA ASP A 42 11.41 27.98 8.53
C ASP A 42 11.98 29.06 7.60
N ASN A 43 11.15 29.88 6.96
CA ASN A 43 11.59 31.01 6.15
C ASN A 43 12.07 32.18 7.04
N GLU A 44 13.38 32.30 7.20
CA GLU A 44 14.02 33.34 8.01
C GLU A 44 13.59 34.78 7.63
N LYS A 45 13.22 35.02 6.36
CA LYS A 45 12.83 36.36 5.89
C LYS A 45 11.49 36.84 6.46
N ILE A 46 10.67 35.95 6.99
CA ILE A 46 9.35 36.28 7.54
C ILE A 46 9.27 36.14 9.06
N ILE A 47 10.29 35.56 9.70
CA ILE A 47 10.39 35.52 11.16
C ILE A 47 10.41 36.96 11.70
N GLY A 48 9.60 37.21 12.73
CA GLY A 48 9.40 38.52 13.34
C GLY A 48 8.40 39.43 12.60
N LYS A 49 7.96 39.07 11.39
CA LYS A 49 6.93 39.82 10.64
C LYS A 49 5.52 39.41 11.06
N ASN A 50 4.56 40.28 10.77
CA ASN A 50 3.14 40.00 10.96
C ASN A 50 2.54 39.43 9.66
N ILE A 51 1.83 38.30 9.80
CA ILE A 51 1.08 37.62 8.76
C ILE A 51 -0.36 37.49 9.24
N CYS A 52 -1.33 38.01 8.48
CA CYS A 52 -2.75 38.04 8.87
C CYS A 52 -3.00 38.64 10.27
N GLY A 53 -2.17 39.59 10.73
CA GLY A 53 -2.29 40.21 12.05
C GLY A 53 -1.61 39.45 13.20
N HIS A 54 -0.94 38.33 12.92
CA HIS A 54 -0.23 37.50 13.90
C HIS A 54 1.27 37.47 13.60
N LYS A 55 2.11 37.52 14.64
CA LYS A 55 3.57 37.54 14.49
C LYS A 55 4.11 36.13 14.25
N VAL A 56 4.98 35.97 13.25
CA VAL A 56 5.80 34.75 13.09
C VAL A 56 6.87 34.77 14.16
N LEU A 57 6.79 33.86 15.13
CA LEU A 57 7.58 33.90 16.35
C LEU A 57 8.99 33.34 16.16
N ALA A 58 9.10 32.21 15.46
CA ALA A 58 10.34 31.47 15.30
C ALA A 58 10.25 30.49 14.12
N ASN A 59 11.34 29.77 13.88
CA ASN A 59 11.36 28.61 13.00
C ASN A 59 10.76 27.36 13.70
N THR A 60 10.63 26.26 12.97
CA THR A 60 9.99 25.03 13.50
C THR A 60 10.82 24.30 14.56
N ASP A 61 12.11 24.59 14.70
CA ASP A 61 12.94 23.98 15.76
C ASP A 61 12.49 24.39 17.17
N LYS A 62 11.75 25.50 17.27
CA LYS A 62 11.24 26.06 18.53
C LYS A 62 9.83 25.60 18.92
N ILE A 63 9.27 24.61 18.21
CA ILE A 63 7.92 24.05 18.48
C ILE A 63 7.72 23.72 19.96
N LYS A 64 8.62 22.94 20.58
CA LYS A 64 8.47 22.50 21.98
C LYS A 64 8.48 23.68 22.96
N GLU A 65 9.38 24.64 22.75
CA GLU A 65 9.53 25.83 23.59
C GLU A 65 8.27 26.70 23.52
N VAL A 66 7.78 26.97 22.30
CA VAL A 66 6.59 27.80 22.07
C VAL A 66 5.33 27.13 22.61
N VAL A 67 5.21 25.80 22.50
CA VAL A 67 4.08 25.05 23.07
C VAL A 67 3.98 25.27 24.59
N ILE A 68 5.11 25.18 25.29
CA ILE A 68 5.16 25.39 26.74
C ILE A 68 4.88 26.86 27.10
N GLU A 69 5.56 27.80 26.43
CA GLU A 69 5.46 29.24 26.72
C GLU A 69 4.04 29.79 26.48
N LYS A 70 3.44 29.44 25.33
CA LYS A 70 2.13 29.95 24.92
C LYS A 70 0.96 29.09 25.41
N LYS A 71 1.25 27.92 26.00
CA LYS A 71 0.26 26.91 26.42
C LYS A 71 -0.64 26.49 25.26
N ILE A 72 0.00 26.05 24.17
CA ILE A 72 -0.69 25.64 22.95
C ILE A 72 -1.49 24.36 23.20
N ASP A 73 -2.75 24.33 22.77
CA ASP A 73 -3.63 23.16 22.86
C ASP A 73 -3.65 22.36 21.54
N GLU A 74 -3.57 23.05 20.40
CA GLU A 74 -3.68 22.48 19.05
C GLU A 74 -2.59 23.03 18.11
N ILE A 75 -2.02 22.16 17.27
CA ILE A 75 -1.04 22.52 16.25
C ILE A 75 -1.63 22.20 14.87
N ILE A 76 -1.66 23.17 13.96
CA ILE A 76 -2.11 22.97 12.57
C ILE A 76 -0.91 23.12 11.63
N PHE A 77 -0.53 22.01 10.99
CA PHE A 77 0.47 21.98 9.95
C PHE A 77 -0.13 22.47 8.62
N SER A 78 0.46 23.51 8.05
CA SER A 78 -0.06 24.23 6.88
C SER A 78 0.98 24.54 5.79
N ILE A 79 2.17 23.93 5.88
CA ILE A 79 3.20 24.07 4.83
C ILE A 79 2.83 23.15 3.65
N ALA A 80 2.30 23.74 2.58
CA ALA A 80 1.87 22.99 1.40
C ALA A 80 3.03 22.49 0.52
N ASN A 81 4.10 23.28 0.40
CA ASN A 81 5.26 22.97 -0.45
C ASN A 81 6.47 22.61 0.43
N ILE A 82 6.55 21.35 0.81
CA ILE A 82 7.64 20.83 1.64
C ILE A 82 7.98 19.40 1.21
N THR A 83 9.24 19.00 1.34
CA THR A 83 9.62 17.59 1.17
C THR A 83 8.95 16.74 2.25
N ASN A 84 8.52 15.53 1.92
CA ASN A 84 7.82 14.70 2.90
C ASN A 84 8.71 14.27 4.08
N LYS A 85 10.03 14.16 3.86
CA LYS A 85 11.01 13.99 4.94
C LYS A 85 10.92 15.11 5.99
N ARG A 86 11.02 16.38 5.56
CA ARG A 86 10.89 17.54 6.46
C ARG A 86 9.49 17.66 7.08
N LYS A 87 8.43 17.33 6.31
CA LYS A 87 7.05 17.26 6.85
C LYS A 87 6.99 16.30 8.03
N LYS A 88 7.52 15.09 7.87
CA LYS A 88 7.58 14.05 8.91
C LYS A 88 8.35 14.55 10.13
N GLU A 89 9.57 15.08 9.94
CA GLU A 89 10.39 15.62 11.04
C GLU A 89 9.61 16.62 11.90
N ILE A 90 8.93 17.57 11.26
CA ILE A 90 8.13 18.58 11.96
C ILE A 90 6.93 17.94 12.67
N LEU A 91 6.19 17.04 12.01
CA LEU A 91 5.02 16.37 12.59
C LEU A 91 5.38 15.48 13.78
N ASP A 92 6.53 14.80 13.73
CA ASP A 92 7.04 14.00 14.85
C ASP A 92 7.34 14.91 16.07
N VAL A 93 7.93 16.08 15.85
CA VAL A 93 8.16 17.08 16.91
C VAL A 93 6.85 17.63 17.47
N CYS A 94 5.89 17.99 16.62
CA CYS A 94 4.55 18.46 17.03
C CYS A 94 3.84 17.44 17.94
N ARG A 95 3.95 16.16 17.62
CA ARG A 95 3.29 15.11 18.41
C ARG A 95 3.99 14.79 19.71
N ALA A 96 5.32 14.91 19.73
CA ALA A 96 6.09 14.75 20.96
C ALA A 96 5.76 15.82 22.02
N THR A 97 5.01 16.87 21.68
CA THR A 97 4.55 17.89 22.65
C THR A 97 3.27 17.50 23.38
N GLY A 98 2.55 16.45 22.93
CA GLY A 98 1.23 16.08 23.45
C GLY A 98 0.07 16.97 22.97
N CYS A 99 0.34 17.97 22.11
CA CYS A 99 -0.71 18.79 21.52
C CYS A 99 -1.50 18.02 20.45
N TYR A 100 -2.79 18.32 20.33
CA TYR A 100 -3.59 17.76 19.24
C TYR A 100 -3.10 18.35 17.91
N THR A 101 -2.71 17.48 16.98
CA THR A 101 -2.05 17.90 15.73
C THR A 101 -2.96 17.62 14.53
N ARG A 102 -3.14 18.62 13.67
CA ARG A 102 -3.89 18.55 12.41
C ARG A 102 -3.04 18.97 11.23
N THR A 103 -3.42 18.56 10.03
CA THR A 103 -2.76 18.98 8.79
C THR A 103 -3.80 19.35 7.75
N ILE A 104 -3.40 20.23 6.84
CA ILE A 104 -4.08 20.39 5.56
C ILE A 104 -3.50 19.41 4.52
N PRO A 105 -4.32 18.94 3.56
CA PRO A 105 -3.86 18.22 2.38
C PRO A 105 -3.03 19.10 1.44
N ALA A 106 -2.35 18.47 0.47
CA ALA A 106 -1.56 19.16 -0.54
C ALA A 106 -2.45 20.00 -1.48
N MET A 107 -1.91 21.08 -2.04
CA MET A 107 -2.66 22.00 -2.92
C MET A 107 -3.26 21.32 -4.16
N THR A 108 -2.68 20.22 -4.65
CA THR A 108 -3.22 19.42 -5.78
C THR A 108 -4.57 18.76 -5.48
N GLU A 109 -4.93 18.63 -4.20
CA GLU A 109 -6.23 18.08 -3.75
C GLU A 109 -7.27 19.18 -3.49
N ILE A 110 -6.86 20.45 -3.54
CA ILE A 110 -7.70 21.64 -3.32
C ILE A 110 -8.07 22.20 -4.70
N ILE A 111 -8.93 21.48 -5.41
CA ILE A 111 -9.55 21.99 -6.64
C ILE A 111 -10.68 22.94 -6.20
N ASP A 112 -10.63 24.21 -6.65
CA ASP A 112 -11.60 25.32 -6.48
C ASP A 112 -11.27 26.48 -5.51
N GLY A 113 -10.02 26.68 -5.07
CA GLY A 113 -9.59 27.97 -4.48
C GLY A 113 -10.36 28.43 -3.22
N LYS A 114 -11.17 27.53 -2.64
CA LYS A 114 -11.88 27.69 -1.37
C LYS A 114 -11.51 26.49 -0.50
N VAL A 115 -10.59 26.72 0.42
CA VAL A 115 -10.36 25.76 1.51
C VAL A 115 -11.55 25.89 2.46
N ASP A 116 -12.53 24.98 2.34
CA ASP A 116 -13.52 24.79 3.39
C ASP A 116 -12.76 24.35 4.66
N PHE A 117 -13.07 24.88 5.84
CA PHE A 117 -12.42 24.46 7.10
C PHE A 117 -12.59 22.95 7.36
N LYS A 118 -13.55 22.30 6.68
CA LYS A 118 -13.68 20.83 6.59
C LYS A 118 -12.47 20.11 5.97
N VAL A 119 -11.59 20.82 5.27
CA VAL A 119 -10.39 20.29 4.62
C VAL A 119 -9.25 20.07 5.63
N ILE A 120 -9.33 20.69 6.81
CA ILE A 120 -8.41 20.40 7.91
C ILE A 120 -8.78 19.04 8.49
N ARG A 121 -7.85 18.09 8.40
CA ARG A 121 -8.01 16.74 8.93
C ARG A 121 -6.98 16.43 10.01
N ASP A 122 -7.29 15.42 10.80
CA ASP A 122 -6.33 14.87 11.73
C ASP A 122 -5.16 14.27 10.95
N VAL A 123 -3.96 14.35 11.54
CA VAL A 123 -2.79 13.75 10.89
C VAL A 123 -2.98 12.25 10.85
N GLU A 124 -2.77 11.64 9.69
CA GLU A 124 -2.94 10.20 9.52
C GLU A 124 -1.58 9.48 9.61
N ILE A 125 -1.58 8.16 9.50
CA ILE A 125 -0.33 7.39 9.51
C ILE A 125 0.48 7.63 8.22
N ASP A 126 -0.21 7.82 7.10
CA ASP A 126 0.36 8.05 5.78
C ASP A 126 1.22 9.33 5.77
N ASP A 127 0.82 10.37 6.50
CA ASP A 127 1.57 11.62 6.64
C ASP A 127 2.92 11.45 7.36
N LEU A 128 3.10 10.37 8.12
CA LEU A 128 4.31 10.09 8.90
C LEU A 128 5.32 9.22 8.17
N LEU A 129 4.96 8.67 7.02
CA LEU A 129 5.92 7.90 6.24
C LEU A 129 6.92 8.80 5.53
N GLY A 130 6.57 10.06 5.30
CA GLY A 130 7.50 11.02 4.71
C GLY A 130 7.88 10.70 3.26
N ARG A 131 6.99 10.04 2.48
CA ARG A 131 7.24 9.67 1.07
C ARG A 131 6.80 10.75 0.09
N ASP A 132 7.61 10.97 -0.95
CA ASP A 132 7.28 11.88 -2.04
C ASP A 132 6.23 11.35 -3.00
N VAL A 133 5.33 12.26 -3.41
CA VAL A 133 4.30 12.00 -4.42
C VAL A 133 4.95 11.48 -5.69
N VAL A 134 4.47 10.34 -6.18
CA VAL A 134 4.98 9.71 -7.40
C VAL A 134 4.54 10.52 -8.62
N LYS A 135 5.48 10.84 -9.51
CA LYS A 135 5.20 11.42 -10.82
C LYS A 135 4.84 10.31 -11.80
N LEU A 136 3.58 10.25 -12.22
CA LEU A 136 3.07 9.21 -13.13
C LEU A 136 2.98 9.74 -14.56
N ASP A 137 3.22 8.88 -15.56
CA ASP A 137 2.82 9.15 -16.94
C ASP A 137 1.36 8.76 -17.11
N THR A 138 0.47 9.69 -16.78
CA THR A 138 -0.98 9.48 -16.85
C THR A 138 -1.46 9.21 -18.26
N GLU A 139 -0.76 9.70 -19.29
CA GLU A 139 -1.13 9.46 -20.69
C GLU A 139 -0.75 8.05 -21.13
N ALA A 140 0.38 7.49 -20.68
CA ALA A 140 0.71 6.08 -20.93
C ALA A 140 -0.34 5.14 -20.30
N ILE A 141 -0.70 5.39 -19.04
CA ILE A 141 -1.73 4.60 -18.35
C ILE A 141 -3.08 4.72 -19.08
N LYS A 142 -3.47 5.94 -19.47
CA LYS A 142 -4.71 6.18 -20.21
C LYS A 142 -4.72 5.46 -21.55
N ARG A 143 -3.65 5.51 -22.34
CA ARG A 143 -3.53 4.76 -23.61
C ARG A 143 -3.68 3.25 -23.40
N GLN A 144 -3.18 2.74 -22.28
CA GLN A 144 -3.29 1.32 -21.98
C GLN A 144 -4.72 0.90 -21.64
N ILE A 145 -5.48 1.71 -20.90
CA ILE A 145 -6.79 1.35 -20.33
C ILE A 145 -7.99 1.81 -21.18
N ASN A 146 -7.90 2.99 -21.79
CA ASN A 146 -9.02 3.65 -22.45
C ASN A 146 -9.59 2.78 -23.58
N GLY A 147 -10.91 2.54 -23.52
CA GLY A 147 -11.62 1.78 -24.54
C GLY A 147 -11.36 0.27 -24.55
N LYS A 148 -10.64 -0.28 -23.54
CA LYS A 148 -10.36 -1.72 -23.43
C LYS A 148 -11.21 -2.43 -22.40
N VAL A 149 -11.38 -3.74 -22.57
CA VAL A 149 -11.96 -4.60 -21.53
C VAL A 149 -10.88 -5.00 -20.53
N ILE A 150 -11.05 -4.59 -19.27
CA ILE A 150 -10.08 -4.84 -18.20
C ILE A 150 -10.68 -5.79 -17.18
N MET A 151 -9.97 -6.86 -16.83
CA MET A 151 -10.36 -7.79 -15.77
C MET A 151 -9.43 -7.67 -14.57
N VAL A 152 -9.98 -7.65 -13.37
CA VAL A 152 -9.23 -7.68 -12.11
C VAL A 152 -9.67 -8.91 -11.32
N THR A 153 -8.80 -9.90 -11.17
CA THR A 153 -9.06 -11.04 -10.27
C THR A 153 -8.66 -10.67 -8.84
N GLY A 154 -9.44 -11.10 -7.84
CA GLY A 154 -9.27 -10.64 -6.47
C GLY A 154 -9.66 -9.17 -6.34
N GLY A 155 -10.59 -8.70 -7.19
CA GLY A 155 -10.97 -7.29 -7.32
C GLY A 155 -11.68 -6.71 -6.10
N GLY A 156 -12.16 -7.53 -5.17
CA GLY A 156 -12.65 -7.10 -3.86
C GLY A 156 -11.54 -6.97 -2.80
N GLY A 157 -10.35 -7.52 -3.05
CA GLY A 157 -9.21 -7.41 -2.14
C GLY A 157 -8.68 -5.98 -1.99
N THR A 158 -7.74 -5.76 -1.05
CA THR A 158 -7.16 -4.42 -0.83
C THR A 158 -6.55 -3.82 -2.10
N ILE A 159 -5.67 -4.58 -2.77
CA ILE A 159 -5.01 -4.11 -4.00
C ILE A 159 -5.98 -4.14 -5.18
N GLY A 160 -6.77 -5.21 -5.30
CA GLY A 160 -7.74 -5.37 -6.39
C GLY A 160 -8.81 -4.27 -6.42
N SER A 161 -9.34 -3.87 -5.27
CA SER A 161 -10.34 -2.80 -5.19
C SER A 161 -9.75 -1.45 -5.56
N GLU A 162 -8.50 -1.17 -5.16
CA GLU A 162 -7.82 0.06 -5.58
C GLU A 162 -7.49 0.06 -7.08
N LEU A 163 -7.08 -1.09 -7.65
CA LEU A 163 -6.97 -1.24 -9.10
C LEU A 163 -8.29 -0.88 -9.78
N CYS A 164 -9.42 -1.41 -9.31
CA CYS A 164 -10.74 -1.09 -9.85
C CYS A 164 -11.03 0.42 -9.78
N ARG A 165 -10.72 1.09 -8.65
CA ARG A 165 -10.91 2.54 -8.48
C ARG A 165 -10.07 3.35 -9.46
N GLN A 166 -8.81 2.99 -9.67
CA GLN A 166 -7.91 3.73 -10.55
C GLN A 166 -8.18 3.46 -12.02
N ILE A 167 -8.41 2.20 -12.40
CA ILE A 167 -8.81 1.81 -13.77
C ILE A 167 -10.06 2.58 -14.20
N SER A 168 -11.06 2.71 -13.32
CA SER A 168 -12.31 3.44 -13.62
C SER A 168 -12.12 4.90 -13.99
N LYS A 169 -10.98 5.53 -13.63
CA LYS A 169 -10.67 6.93 -13.98
C LYS A 169 -10.26 7.13 -15.44
N TYR A 170 -9.91 6.04 -16.14
CA TYR A 170 -9.30 6.09 -17.48
C TYR A 170 -10.23 5.55 -18.58
N ASN A 171 -11.55 5.60 -18.36
CA ASN A 171 -12.58 5.25 -19.33
C ASN A 171 -12.38 3.86 -20.00
N PRO A 172 -12.28 2.77 -19.22
CA PRO A 172 -12.27 1.43 -19.80
C PRO A 172 -13.59 1.18 -20.55
N LYS A 173 -13.55 0.36 -21.60
CA LYS A 173 -14.78 -0.07 -22.29
C LYS A 173 -15.67 -0.89 -21.37
N LYS A 174 -15.06 -1.75 -20.54
CA LYS A 174 -15.73 -2.50 -19.48
C LYS A 174 -14.70 -2.86 -18.41
N LEU A 175 -15.10 -2.77 -17.15
CA LEU A 175 -14.36 -3.30 -16.00
C LEU A 175 -15.04 -4.58 -15.51
N VAL A 176 -14.30 -5.68 -15.41
CA VAL A 176 -14.78 -6.96 -14.87
C VAL A 176 -14.07 -7.25 -13.55
N ILE A 177 -14.83 -7.24 -12.47
CA ILE A 177 -14.34 -7.57 -11.12
C ILE A 177 -14.61 -9.05 -10.88
N LEU A 178 -13.56 -9.87 -10.85
CA LEU A 178 -13.66 -11.29 -10.52
C LEU A 178 -13.16 -11.51 -9.09
N ASP A 179 -13.99 -12.08 -8.24
CA ASP A 179 -13.62 -12.40 -6.85
C ASP A 179 -14.39 -13.62 -6.35
N ASN A 180 -13.88 -14.34 -5.37
CA ASN A 180 -14.60 -15.45 -4.74
C ASN A 180 -15.37 -15.00 -3.50
N PHE A 181 -15.04 -13.84 -2.93
CA PHE A 181 -15.64 -13.35 -1.71
C PHE A 181 -16.67 -12.24 -2.01
N GLU A 182 -17.93 -12.64 -2.04
CA GLU A 182 -19.06 -11.81 -2.49
C GLU A 182 -19.18 -10.46 -1.77
N ASN A 183 -18.92 -10.41 -0.46
CA ASN A 183 -19.09 -9.19 0.33
C ASN A 183 -18.13 -8.08 -0.10
N ASN A 184 -16.86 -8.42 -0.33
CA ASN A 184 -15.87 -7.45 -0.77
C ASN A 184 -16.12 -7.01 -2.22
N ALA A 185 -16.49 -7.95 -3.08
CA ALA A 185 -16.85 -7.67 -4.47
C ALA A 185 -18.07 -6.75 -4.57
N TYR A 186 -19.09 -7.00 -3.74
CA TYR A 186 -20.28 -6.16 -3.62
C TYR A 186 -19.92 -4.75 -3.12
N ALA A 187 -19.06 -4.64 -2.10
CA ALA A 187 -18.65 -3.35 -1.54
C ALA A 187 -18.01 -2.45 -2.61
N ILE A 188 -17.03 -2.96 -3.37
CA ILE A 188 -16.40 -2.18 -4.44
C ILE A 188 -17.38 -1.90 -5.59
N GLN A 189 -18.31 -2.81 -5.89
CA GLN A 189 -19.35 -2.59 -6.89
C GLN A 189 -20.23 -1.39 -6.54
N GLN A 190 -20.73 -1.34 -5.31
CA GLN A 190 -21.60 -0.24 -4.85
C GLN A 190 -20.84 1.08 -4.85
N GLU A 191 -19.59 1.08 -4.38
CA GLU A 191 -18.74 2.27 -4.39
C GLU A 191 -18.60 2.85 -5.81
N LEU A 192 -18.25 2.02 -6.79
CA LEU A 192 -18.07 2.47 -8.17
C LEU A 192 -19.39 2.86 -8.84
N LYS A 193 -20.49 2.15 -8.57
CA LYS A 193 -21.83 2.50 -9.07
C LYS A 193 -22.31 3.84 -8.53
N MET A 194 -22.12 4.10 -7.24
CA MET A 194 -22.49 5.39 -6.62
C MET A 194 -21.68 6.54 -7.22
N LYS A 195 -20.40 6.31 -7.53
CA LYS A 195 -19.50 7.34 -8.04
C LYS A 195 -19.70 7.64 -9.53
N TYR A 196 -19.84 6.61 -10.36
CA TYR A 196 -19.82 6.73 -11.83
C TYR A 196 -21.18 6.49 -12.47
N GLY A 197 -22.15 5.89 -11.77
CA GLY A 197 -23.46 5.56 -12.32
C GLY A 197 -23.34 4.75 -13.61
N ASN A 198 -24.03 5.21 -14.66
CA ASN A 198 -24.02 4.56 -15.98
C ASN A 198 -22.81 4.92 -16.86
N SER A 199 -21.89 5.77 -16.39
CA SER A 199 -20.69 6.14 -17.17
C SER A 199 -19.60 5.06 -17.15
N LEU A 200 -19.69 4.10 -16.23
CA LEU A 200 -18.78 2.96 -16.13
C LEU A 200 -19.54 1.67 -16.40
N ASP A 201 -19.21 0.97 -17.48
CA ASP A 201 -19.68 -0.40 -17.71
C ASP A 201 -18.90 -1.37 -16.80
N LEU A 202 -19.61 -1.94 -15.83
CA LEU A 202 -19.04 -2.71 -14.72
C LEU A 202 -19.82 -4.00 -14.51
N ASP A 203 -19.12 -5.13 -14.62
CA ASP A 203 -19.64 -6.45 -14.23
C ASP A 203 -18.86 -7.02 -13.05
N VAL A 204 -19.58 -7.64 -12.11
CA VAL A 204 -18.98 -8.40 -11.01
C VAL A 204 -19.27 -9.87 -11.22
N VAL A 205 -18.23 -10.69 -11.13
CA VAL A 205 -18.30 -12.14 -11.36
C VAL A 205 -17.80 -12.86 -10.13
N ILE A 206 -18.70 -13.58 -9.47
CA ILE A 206 -18.31 -14.45 -8.36
C ILE A 206 -17.78 -15.76 -8.93
N ALA A 207 -16.48 -15.98 -8.74
CA ALA A 207 -15.77 -17.17 -9.20
C ALA A 207 -14.44 -17.35 -8.45
N THR A 208 -14.02 -18.60 -8.31
CA THR A 208 -12.67 -18.94 -7.84
C THR A 208 -11.73 -19.14 -9.03
N ILE A 209 -10.49 -18.67 -8.90
CA ILE A 209 -9.43 -18.92 -9.89
C ILE A 209 -9.00 -20.40 -9.96
N ARG A 210 -9.45 -21.21 -9.00
CA ARG A 210 -9.16 -22.65 -8.95
C ARG A 210 -9.98 -23.47 -9.97
N GLU A 211 -11.05 -22.89 -10.53
CA GLU A 211 -11.96 -23.59 -11.44
C GLU A 211 -11.69 -23.26 -12.91
N GLU A 212 -10.87 -24.08 -13.56
CA GLU A 212 -10.44 -23.90 -14.96
C GLU A 212 -11.63 -23.73 -15.93
N LYS A 213 -12.66 -24.60 -15.85
CA LYS A 213 -13.83 -24.52 -16.74
C LYS A 213 -14.63 -23.23 -16.55
N ARG A 214 -14.72 -22.75 -15.31
CA ARG A 214 -15.45 -21.52 -14.99
C ARG A 214 -14.71 -20.30 -15.54
N LEU A 215 -13.38 -20.26 -15.38
CA LEU A 215 -12.54 -19.23 -15.98
C LEU A 215 -12.66 -19.21 -17.50
N ASP A 216 -12.68 -20.37 -18.16
CA ASP A 216 -12.81 -20.45 -19.61
C ASP A 216 -14.10 -19.80 -20.13
N ILE A 217 -15.24 -20.10 -19.49
CA ILE A 217 -16.55 -19.50 -19.83
C ILE A 217 -16.53 -17.98 -19.61
N ILE A 218 -15.89 -17.52 -18.53
CA ILE A 218 -15.80 -16.11 -18.20
C ILE A 218 -14.93 -15.37 -19.24
N PHE A 219 -13.77 -15.91 -19.60
CA PHE A 219 -12.87 -15.29 -20.56
C PHE A 219 -13.48 -15.28 -21.97
N GLU A 220 -14.18 -16.35 -22.38
CA GLU A 220 -14.91 -16.36 -23.66
C GLU A 220 -16.00 -15.28 -23.69
N LYS A 221 -16.74 -15.11 -22.58
CA LYS A 221 -17.81 -14.11 -22.48
C LYS A 221 -17.28 -12.68 -22.57
N TYR A 222 -16.26 -12.36 -21.78
CA TYR A 222 -15.82 -10.97 -21.61
C TYR A 222 -14.67 -10.55 -22.54
N LYS A 223 -13.87 -11.51 -23.01
CA LYS A 223 -12.70 -11.30 -23.88
C LYS A 223 -11.79 -10.18 -23.36
N PRO A 224 -11.26 -10.32 -22.13
CA PRO A 224 -10.44 -9.27 -21.53
C PRO A 224 -9.17 -9.02 -22.36
N GLU A 225 -8.84 -7.75 -22.59
CA GLU A 225 -7.61 -7.37 -23.28
C GLU A 225 -6.45 -7.23 -22.30
N ILE A 226 -6.77 -6.91 -21.04
CA ILE A 226 -5.79 -6.81 -19.95
C ILE A 226 -6.35 -7.49 -18.70
N VAL A 227 -5.52 -8.33 -18.08
CA VAL A 227 -5.82 -8.96 -16.79
C VAL A 227 -4.85 -8.45 -15.73
N TYR A 228 -5.38 -7.84 -14.68
CA TYR A 228 -4.63 -7.58 -13.44
C TYR A 228 -4.93 -8.70 -12.43
N HIS A 229 -3.92 -9.47 -12.08
CA HIS A 229 -4.05 -10.63 -11.21
C HIS A 229 -3.63 -10.33 -9.77
N ALA A 230 -4.62 -9.99 -8.93
CA ALA A 230 -4.44 -9.68 -7.50
C ALA A 230 -5.02 -10.75 -6.55
N ALA A 231 -5.53 -11.87 -7.06
CA ALA A 231 -6.09 -12.95 -6.25
C ALA A 231 -4.98 -13.83 -5.65
N ALA A 232 -4.81 -13.79 -4.33
CA ALA A 232 -3.86 -14.64 -3.61
C ALA A 232 -4.20 -14.71 -2.11
N HIS A 233 -3.74 -15.77 -1.45
CA HIS A 233 -3.59 -15.79 0.01
C HIS A 233 -2.25 -15.15 0.39
N LYS A 234 -2.28 -14.22 1.35
CA LYS A 234 -1.11 -13.40 1.74
C LYS A 234 -0.64 -13.58 3.19
N HIS A 235 -1.44 -14.19 4.05
CA HIS A 235 -1.16 -14.23 5.48
C HIS A 235 -0.13 -15.33 5.78
N VAL A 236 1.13 -14.92 5.98
CA VAL A 236 2.26 -15.85 6.23
C VAL A 236 1.92 -16.90 7.30
N PRO A 237 1.50 -16.55 8.54
CA PRO A 237 1.25 -17.56 9.56
C PRO A 237 0.13 -18.52 9.16
N LEU A 238 -0.96 -18.02 8.56
CA LEU A 238 -2.05 -18.89 8.11
C LEU A 238 -1.57 -19.86 7.03
N MET A 239 -0.73 -19.40 6.11
CA MET A 239 -0.25 -20.24 5.01
C MET A 239 0.81 -21.24 5.46
N GLU A 240 1.63 -20.93 6.47
CA GLU A 240 2.55 -21.90 7.07
C GLU A 240 1.82 -23.12 7.66
N PHE A 241 0.64 -22.91 8.24
CA PHE A 241 -0.22 -23.98 8.75
C PHE A 241 -1.16 -24.60 7.70
N ASN A 242 -1.19 -24.06 6.48
CA ASN A 242 -2.08 -24.50 5.41
C ASN A 242 -1.32 -24.51 4.08
N LYS A 243 -0.18 -25.21 4.04
CA LYS A 243 0.76 -25.13 2.89
C LYS A 243 0.14 -25.64 1.60
N THR A 244 -0.67 -26.70 1.68
CA THR A 244 -1.37 -27.26 0.52
C THR A 244 -2.36 -26.25 -0.07
N GLU A 245 -3.14 -25.55 0.76
CA GLU A 245 -4.04 -24.49 0.30
C GLU A 245 -3.30 -23.28 -0.28
N ALA A 246 -2.15 -22.91 0.30
CA ALA A 246 -1.30 -21.86 -0.28
C ALA A 246 -0.89 -22.23 -1.72
N VAL A 247 -0.47 -23.48 -1.95
CA VAL A 247 -0.08 -23.98 -3.27
C VAL A 247 -1.28 -24.06 -4.22
N LYS A 248 -2.41 -24.66 -3.80
CA LYS A 248 -3.62 -24.77 -4.63
C LYS A 248 -4.11 -23.41 -5.12
N ASN A 249 -4.12 -22.40 -4.25
CA ASN A 249 -4.62 -21.08 -4.61
C ASN A 249 -3.57 -20.24 -5.35
N ASN A 250 -2.37 -20.07 -4.79
CA ASN A 250 -1.39 -19.12 -5.31
C ASN A 250 -0.58 -19.67 -6.48
N VAL A 251 -0.37 -21.00 -6.57
CA VAL A 251 0.36 -21.61 -7.70
C VAL A 251 -0.64 -22.05 -8.76
N PHE A 252 -1.52 -23.00 -8.42
CA PHE A 252 -2.41 -23.60 -9.42
C PHE A 252 -3.56 -22.68 -9.81
N GLY A 253 -4.11 -21.90 -8.88
CA GLY A 253 -5.06 -20.84 -9.21
C GLY A 253 -4.45 -19.82 -10.18
N THR A 254 -3.23 -19.35 -9.93
CA THR A 254 -2.52 -18.46 -10.86
C THR A 254 -2.26 -19.13 -12.21
N LEU A 255 -1.79 -20.38 -12.22
CA LEU A 255 -1.53 -21.14 -13.44
C LEU A 255 -2.78 -21.28 -14.31
N ASN A 256 -3.95 -21.48 -13.68
CA ASN A 256 -5.21 -21.53 -14.40
C ASN A 256 -5.50 -20.21 -15.12
N VAL A 257 -5.36 -19.07 -14.43
CA VAL A 257 -5.59 -17.75 -15.07
C VAL A 257 -4.56 -17.49 -16.18
N ILE A 258 -3.29 -17.87 -15.99
CA ILE A 258 -2.24 -17.78 -17.01
C ILE A 258 -2.64 -18.58 -18.27
N ARG A 259 -3.02 -19.85 -18.09
CA ARG A 259 -3.43 -20.73 -19.19
C ARG A 259 -4.69 -20.22 -19.90
N THR A 260 -5.65 -19.69 -19.15
CA THR A 260 -6.86 -19.10 -19.74
C THR A 260 -6.54 -17.81 -20.49
N ALA A 261 -5.65 -16.97 -19.96
CA ALA A 261 -5.22 -15.74 -20.62
C ALA A 261 -4.52 -16.02 -21.97
N ASP A 262 -3.61 -17.01 -21.96
CA ASP A 262 -2.95 -17.51 -23.17
C ASP A 262 -3.97 -18.05 -24.20
N LYS A 263 -4.83 -18.99 -23.77
CA LYS A 263 -5.87 -19.59 -24.63
C LYS A 263 -6.76 -18.55 -25.31
N HIS A 264 -7.10 -17.48 -24.60
CA HIS A 264 -8.00 -16.42 -25.07
C HIS A 264 -7.27 -15.21 -25.67
N ASN A 265 -5.95 -15.31 -25.89
CA ASN A 265 -5.12 -14.25 -26.48
C ASN A 265 -5.28 -12.89 -25.80
N VAL A 266 -5.23 -12.88 -24.46
CA VAL A 266 -5.18 -11.63 -23.70
C VAL A 266 -3.94 -10.85 -24.13
N GLY A 267 -4.06 -9.54 -24.36
CA GLY A 267 -2.92 -8.73 -24.79
C GLY A 267 -1.86 -8.63 -23.70
N ARG A 268 -2.27 -8.39 -22.44
CA ARG A 268 -1.36 -8.22 -21.31
C ARG A 268 -1.89 -8.79 -20.01
N PHE A 269 -1.00 -9.47 -19.28
CA PHE A 269 -1.26 -10.02 -17.95
C PHE A 269 -0.29 -9.43 -16.93
N VAL A 270 -0.82 -8.78 -15.89
CA VAL A 270 -0.03 -8.13 -14.83
C VAL A 270 -0.26 -8.87 -13.51
N LEU A 271 0.76 -9.60 -13.05
CA LEU A 271 0.78 -10.28 -11.75
C LEU A 271 1.15 -9.31 -10.64
N ILE A 272 0.32 -9.21 -9.60
CA ILE A 272 0.69 -8.55 -8.35
C ILE A 272 1.58 -9.51 -7.54
N SER A 273 2.86 -9.18 -7.38
CA SER A 273 3.82 -9.95 -6.58
C SER A 273 4.16 -9.22 -5.26
N SER A 274 5.16 -9.70 -4.53
CA SER A 274 5.55 -9.22 -3.20
C SER A 274 7.05 -9.29 -3.02
N ASP A 275 7.59 -8.41 -2.18
CA ASP A 275 8.93 -8.54 -1.58
C ASP A 275 9.26 -9.94 -1.03
N LYS A 276 8.26 -10.63 -0.45
CA LYS A 276 8.40 -11.99 0.11
C LYS A 276 8.68 -13.06 -0.93
N ALA A 277 8.55 -12.76 -2.23
CA ALA A 277 8.98 -13.66 -3.30
C ALA A 277 10.52 -13.66 -3.48
N VAL A 278 11.23 -12.67 -2.93
CA VAL A 278 12.69 -12.58 -2.95
C VAL A 278 13.26 -13.42 -1.80
N ASN A 279 14.08 -14.43 -2.14
CA ASN A 279 14.68 -15.38 -1.20
C ASN A 279 13.68 -15.83 -0.12
N PRO A 280 12.55 -16.46 -0.51
CA PRO A 280 11.45 -16.71 0.41
C PRO A 280 11.91 -17.60 1.56
N THR A 281 11.42 -17.30 2.77
CA THR A 281 11.59 -18.14 3.98
C THR A 281 10.29 -18.80 4.41
N ASN A 282 9.19 -18.52 3.70
CA ASN A 282 7.86 -19.03 4.01
C ASN A 282 7.17 -19.50 2.73
N ILE A 283 6.22 -20.42 2.87
CA ILE A 283 5.48 -21.03 1.77
C ILE A 283 4.69 -19.98 0.99
N MET A 284 4.15 -18.95 1.66
CA MET A 284 3.42 -17.88 1.00
C MET A 284 4.32 -17.15 -0.02
N GLY A 285 5.50 -16.71 0.41
CA GLY A 285 6.52 -16.12 -0.44
C GLY A 285 6.98 -17.08 -1.55
N ALA A 286 7.20 -18.36 -1.23
CA ALA A 286 7.60 -19.37 -2.20
C ALA A 286 6.54 -19.58 -3.29
N THR A 287 5.25 -19.59 -2.95
CA THR A 287 4.18 -19.69 -3.95
C THR A 287 4.09 -18.45 -4.86
N LYS A 288 4.35 -17.25 -4.32
CA LYS A 288 4.44 -16.03 -5.14
C LYS A 288 5.64 -16.05 -6.06
N ARG A 289 6.78 -16.56 -5.58
CA ARG A 289 7.97 -16.78 -6.39
C ARG A 289 7.72 -17.79 -7.51
N MET A 290 7.02 -18.89 -7.22
CA MET A 290 6.61 -19.86 -8.24
C MET A 290 5.69 -19.21 -9.29
N ALA A 291 4.76 -18.34 -8.88
CA ALA A 291 3.93 -17.58 -9.81
C ALA A 291 4.74 -16.67 -10.75
N GLU A 292 5.82 -16.06 -10.27
CA GLU A 292 6.76 -15.30 -11.12
C GLU A 292 7.47 -16.22 -12.14
N MET A 293 7.92 -17.39 -11.70
CA MET A 293 8.55 -18.37 -12.61
C MET A 293 7.57 -18.85 -13.69
N LEU A 294 6.30 -19.05 -13.33
CA LEU A 294 5.25 -19.43 -14.27
C LEU A 294 5.00 -18.35 -15.31
N ILE A 295 4.85 -17.08 -14.91
CA ILE A 295 4.60 -16.01 -15.87
C ILE A 295 5.77 -15.81 -16.85
N GLN A 296 7.02 -15.95 -16.38
CA GLN A 296 8.19 -15.86 -17.25
C GLN A 296 8.24 -17.07 -18.21
N THR A 297 7.93 -18.26 -17.71
CA THR A 297 7.84 -19.47 -18.55
C THR A 297 6.79 -19.32 -19.66
N TYR A 298 5.62 -18.78 -19.34
CA TYR A 298 4.53 -18.58 -20.31
C TYR A 298 4.74 -17.39 -21.23
N ASN A 299 5.46 -16.35 -20.81
CA ASN A 299 5.83 -15.25 -21.70
C ASN A 299 6.62 -15.73 -22.93
N ASP A 300 7.46 -16.75 -22.76
CA ASP A 300 8.23 -17.31 -23.86
C ASP A 300 7.41 -18.29 -24.75
N LEU A 301 6.20 -18.66 -24.33
CA LEU A 301 5.36 -19.67 -24.99
C LEU A 301 4.10 -19.06 -25.61
N SER A 302 3.69 -17.88 -25.15
CA SER A 302 2.43 -17.23 -25.47
C SER A 302 2.65 -15.94 -26.25
N ASN A 303 1.61 -15.50 -26.96
CA ASN A 303 1.54 -14.14 -27.48
C ASN A 303 1.06 -13.13 -26.43
N THR A 304 0.56 -13.60 -25.28
CA THR A 304 0.21 -12.74 -24.14
C THR A 304 1.48 -12.20 -23.51
N GLU A 305 1.56 -10.89 -23.33
CA GLU A 305 2.67 -10.28 -22.57
C GLU A 305 2.44 -10.48 -21.08
N PHE A 306 3.27 -11.31 -20.45
CA PHE A 306 3.17 -11.56 -19.01
C PHE A 306 4.22 -10.77 -18.23
N VAL A 307 3.79 -10.02 -17.22
CA VAL A 307 4.68 -9.27 -16.34
C VAL A 307 4.27 -9.41 -14.88
N ALA A 308 5.21 -9.21 -13.96
CA ALA A 308 4.91 -9.08 -12.52
C ALA A 308 5.42 -7.76 -11.96
N VAL A 309 4.82 -7.32 -10.88
CA VAL A 309 5.27 -6.15 -10.12
C VAL A 309 5.44 -6.54 -8.66
N ARG A 310 6.67 -6.43 -8.14
CA ARG A 310 7.02 -6.61 -6.73
C ARG A 310 6.96 -5.29 -5.99
N PHE A 311 6.33 -5.31 -4.84
CA PHE A 311 6.40 -4.24 -3.85
C PHE A 311 6.25 -4.81 -2.45
N GLY A 312 6.62 -4.01 -1.45
CA GLY A 312 6.55 -4.38 -0.04
C GLY A 312 5.15 -4.20 0.56
N ASN A 313 5.11 -3.88 1.84
CA ASN A 313 3.85 -3.71 2.54
C ASN A 313 3.11 -2.47 2.04
N VAL A 314 1.78 -2.56 2.02
CA VAL A 314 0.90 -1.41 1.81
C VAL A 314 0.16 -1.04 3.09
N LEU A 315 0.08 0.25 3.37
CA LEU A 315 -0.57 0.81 4.56
C LEU A 315 -2.05 0.46 4.62
N GLY A 316 -2.53 0.16 5.84
CA GLY A 316 -3.96 -0.05 6.08
C GLY A 316 -4.59 -1.26 5.40
N SER A 317 -3.80 -2.15 4.77
CA SER A 317 -4.35 -3.31 4.08
C SER A 317 -5.08 -4.26 5.02
N SER A 318 -6.07 -4.99 4.49
CA SER A 318 -6.91 -5.91 5.27
C SER A 318 -6.04 -6.92 6.02
N GLY A 319 -6.30 -7.09 7.32
CA GLY A 319 -5.55 -8.00 8.18
C GLY A 319 -4.08 -7.62 8.44
N SER A 320 -3.67 -6.39 8.14
CA SER A 320 -2.31 -5.91 8.44
C SER A 320 -2.15 -5.39 9.88
N VAL A 321 -0.92 -5.03 10.22
CA VAL A 321 -0.52 -4.62 11.57
C VAL A 321 -1.22 -3.33 12.04
N ILE A 322 -1.48 -2.38 11.15
CA ILE A 322 -2.09 -1.08 11.50
C ILE A 322 -3.53 -1.25 12.00
N PRO A 323 -4.45 -1.95 11.28
CA PRO A 323 -5.76 -2.29 11.81
C PRO A 323 -5.72 -3.07 13.13
N LEU A 324 -4.75 -3.98 13.30
CA LEU A 324 -4.57 -4.73 14.54
C LEU A 324 -4.22 -3.80 15.71
N PHE A 325 -3.26 -2.90 15.54
CA PHE A 325 -2.87 -1.93 16.56
C PHE A 325 -4.03 -1.02 16.94
N LYS A 326 -4.77 -0.48 15.95
CA LYS A 326 -5.98 0.32 16.22
C LYS A 326 -7.02 -0.45 17.04
N LYS A 327 -7.22 -1.74 16.73
CA LYS A 327 -8.15 -2.60 17.48
C LYS A 327 -7.66 -2.85 18.91
N GLN A 328 -6.37 -3.18 19.09
CA GLN A 328 -5.78 -3.39 20.41
C GLN A 328 -5.88 -2.13 21.28
N ILE A 329 -5.59 -0.97 20.71
CA ILE A 329 -5.72 0.33 21.39
C ILE A 329 -7.16 0.60 21.80
N ALA A 330 -8.12 0.36 20.89
CA ALA A 330 -9.55 0.50 21.21
C ALA A 330 -10.02 -0.45 22.32
N MET A 331 -9.31 -1.56 22.55
CA MET A 331 -9.57 -2.52 23.62
C MET A 331 -8.79 -2.21 24.92
N GLY A 332 -8.00 -1.13 24.97
CA GLY A 332 -7.21 -0.72 26.14
C GLY A 332 -5.77 -1.26 26.15
N GLY A 333 -5.31 -1.90 25.07
CA GLY A 333 -3.97 -2.49 24.96
C GLY A 333 -3.82 -3.84 25.67
N PRO A 334 -2.58 -4.38 25.75
CA PRO A 334 -1.35 -3.84 25.16
C PRO A 334 -1.34 -3.94 23.63
N VAL A 335 -0.48 -3.16 22.98
CA VAL A 335 -0.16 -3.33 21.56
C VAL A 335 0.93 -4.38 21.43
N THR A 336 0.75 -5.37 20.56
CA THR A 336 1.70 -6.49 20.42
C THR A 336 2.62 -6.30 19.22
N VAL A 337 3.91 -6.14 19.45
CA VAL A 337 4.94 -6.07 18.41
C VAL A 337 5.73 -7.38 18.39
N THR A 338 6.05 -7.93 17.23
CA THR A 338 6.73 -9.24 17.17
C THR A 338 8.18 -9.15 17.66
N HIS A 339 8.93 -8.14 17.21
CA HIS A 339 10.30 -7.90 17.66
C HIS A 339 10.62 -6.41 17.64
N LYS A 340 11.44 -5.92 18.58
CA LYS A 340 11.78 -4.49 18.71
C LYS A 340 12.45 -3.91 17.45
N ASP A 341 13.33 -4.70 16.85
CA ASP A 341 14.10 -4.29 15.67
C ASP A 341 13.46 -4.67 14.33
N ILE A 342 12.23 -5.17 14.32
CA ILE A 342 11.57 -5.56 13.07
C ILE A 342 11.25 -4.32 12.22
N ILE A 343 11.69 -4.34 10.96
CA ILE A 343 11.41 -3.26 10.00
C ILE A 343 10.64 -3.78 8.80
N ARG A 344 9.80 -2.91 8.23
CA ARG A 344 9.10 -3.17 6.97
C ARG A 344 9.11 -1.93 6.11
N TYR A 345 9.07 -2.13 4.80
CA TYR A 345 8.91 -1.06 3.84
C TYR A 345 7.43 -0.85 3.54
N PHE A 346 6.99 0.40 3.60
CA PHE A 346 5.57 0.74 3.42
C PHE A 346 5.36 1.75 2.33
N MET A 347 4.35 1.52 1.51
CA MET A 347 3.82 2.46 0.54
C MET A 347 2.31 2.64 0.78
N THR A 348 1.72 3.75 0.34
CA THR A 348 0.26 3.86 0.36
C THR A 348 -0.37 2.94 -0.69
N ILE A 349 -1.61 2.49 -0.46
CA ILE A 349 -2.33 1.64 -1.43
C ILE A 349 -2.48 2.35 -2.80
N PRO A 350 -2.89 3.63 -2.87
CA PRO A 350 -3.00 4.33 -4.15
C PRO A 350 -1.66 4.49 -4.88
N GLU A 351 -0.58 4.77 -4.15
CA GLU A 351 0.77 4.90 -4.73
C GLU A 351 1.23 3.57 -5.34
N ALA A 352 1.07 2.45 -4.62
CA ALA A 352 1.47 1.13 -5.10
C ALA A 352 0.70 0.73 -6.37
N VAL A 353 -0.63 0.92 -6.38
CA VAL A 353 -1.45 0.59 -7.54
C VAL A 353 -1.14 1.49 -8.74
N ALA A 354 -0.88 2.77 -8.52
CA ALA A 354 -0.52 3.67 -9.59
C ALA A 354 0.79 3.27 -10.27
N LEU A 355 1.80 2.89 -9.47
CA LEU A 355 3.07 2.36 -9.96
C LEU A 355 2.91 1.01 -10.66
N VAL A 356 2.01 0.14 -10.19
CA VAL A 356 1.66 -1.11 -10.88
C VAL A 356 1.05 -0.84 -12.26
N MET A 357 0.14 0.13 -12.38
CA MET A 357 -0.45 0.51 -13.66
C MET A 357 0.59 1.13 -14.59
N GLN A 358 1.49 1.96 -14.06
CA GLN A 358 2.62 2.52 -14.81
C GLN A 358 3.58 1.44 -15.32
N ALA A 359 3.97 0.49 -14.47
CA ALA A 359 4.78 -0.68 -14.83
C ALA A 359 4.07 -1.52 -15.91
N GLY A 360 2.77 -1.74 -15.71
CA GLY A 360 1.90 -2.38 -16.69
C GLY A 360 1.91 -1.65 -18.03
N ALA A 361 1.98 -0.32 -18.08
CA ALA A 361 1.96 0.47 -19.31
C ALA A 361 3.29 0.40 -20.09
N MET A 362 4.43 0.34 -19.37
CA MET A 362 5.78 0.27 -19.97
C MET A 362 6.23 -1.15 -20.38
N ALA A 363 5.52 -2.17 -19.89
CA ALA A 363 5.82 -3.58 -20.14
C ALA A 363 5.93 -3.94 -21.63
N LYS A 364 6.88 -4.82 -21.95
CA LYS A 364 7.07 -5.46 -23.25
C LYS A 364 7.01 -6.99 -23.20
N GLY A 365 6.78 -7.56 -22.02
CA GLY A 365 6.68 -9.00 -21.77
C GLY A 365 7.92 -9.58 -21.08
N GLY A 366 7.69 -10.40 -20.05
CA GLY A 366 8.71 -11.16 -19.32
C GLY A 366 9.36 -10.40 -18.17
N GLU A 367 9.08 -9.10 -18.03
CA GLU A 367 9.67 -8.29 -16.97
C GLU A 367 9.09 -8.61 -15.58
N ILE A 368 9.97 -8.65 -14.59
CA ILE A 368 9.62 -8.57 -13.18
C ILE A 368 9.98 -7.17 -12.71
N PHE A 369 8.99 -6.30 -12.62
CA PHE A 369 9.18 -4.96 -12.11
C PHE A 369 9.35 -4.96 -10.60
N VAL A 370 10.18 -4.06 -10.11
CA VAL A 370 10.46 -3.87 -8.68
C VAL A 370 10.26 -2.40 -8.35
N LEU A 371 9.37 -2.12 -7.39
CA LEU A 371 9.07 -0.76 -6.97
C LEU A 371 10.04 -0.29 -5.88
N ASP A 372 10.48 0.96 -5.99
CA ASP A 372 11.22 1.61 -4.91
C ASP A 372 10.29 1.87 -3.71
N MET A 373 10.60 1.18 -2.61
CA MET A 373 9.85 1.26 -1.38
C MET A 373 10.44 2.28 -0.39
N GLY A 374 11.38 3.12 -0.80
CA GLY A 374 11.95 4.18 0.05
C GLY A 374 12.54 3.64 1.35
N GLU A 375 12.53 4.48 2.38
CA GLU A 375 13.11 4.15 3.68
C GLU A 375 12.27 3.12 4.47
N PRO A 376 12.91 2.16 5.15
CA PRO A 376 12.21 1.21 6.01
C PRO A 376 11.65 1.88 7.27
N VAL A 377 10.62 1.26 7.84
CA VAL A 377 9.95 1.72 9.06
C VAL A 377 10.06 0.64 10.13
N LYS A 378 10.55 1.01 11.33
CA LYS A 378 10.48 0.13 12.51
C LYS A 378 9.04 -0.03 12.96
N ILE A 379 8.61 -1.26 13.19
CA ILE A 379 7.23 -1.54 13.62
C ILE A 379 6.99 -1.05 15.06
N ASP A 380 8.02 -1.00 15.91
CA ASP A 380 7.94 -0.36 17.23
C ASP A 380 7.60 1.14 17.11
N ASP A 381 8.33 1.88 16.27
CA ASP A 381 8.05 3.30 16.03
C ASP A 381 6.63 3.51 15.48
N LEU A 382 6.20 2.62 14.57
CA LEU A 382 4.84 2.62 14.04
C LEU A 382 3.80 2.41 15.15
N ALA A 383 3.99 1.42 16.03
CA ALA A 383 3.10 1.16 17.17
C ALA A 383 2.97 2.39 18.08
N ARG A 384 4.11 2.97 18.49
CA ARG A 384 4.17 4.18 19.32
C ARG A 384 3.44 5.35 18.66
N ASN A 385 3.60 5.51 17.35
CA ASN A 385 2.93 6.56 16.61
C ASN A 385 1.41 6.37 16.52
N ILE A 386 0.92 5.14 16.40
CA ILE A 386 -0.53 4.88 16.40
C ILE A 386 -1.13 5.09 17.80
N ILE A 387 -0.41 4.74 18.86
CA ILE A 387 -0.84 5.01 20.24
C ILE A 387 -0.99 6.53 20.45
N ARG A 388 0.02 7.32 20.06
CA ARG A 388 -0.04 8.80 20.11
C ARG A 388 -1.19 9.36 19.27
N LEU A 389 -1.39 8.83 18.07
CA LEU A 389 -2.51 9.23 17.19
C LEU A 389 -3.88 8.94 17.79
N SER A 390 -3.96 7.97 18.69
CA SER A 390 -5.18 7.60 19.38
C SER A 390 -5.39 8.40 20.67
N GLY A 391 -4.52 9.39 20.95
CA GLY A 391 -4.61 10.26 22.13
C GLY A 391 -3.98 9.71 23.40
N PHE A 392 -3.16 8.65 23.30
CA PHE A 392 -2.55 7.96 24.44
C PHE A 392 -1.02 8.14 24.45
N VAL A 393 -0.43 8.06 25.64
CA VAL A 393 1.02 8.06 25.86
C VAL A 393 1.56 6.62 25.81
N PRO A 394 2.46 6.28 24.86
CA PRO A 394 3.06 4.94 24.80
C PRO A 394 3.80 4.58 26.08
N ASP A 395 3.65 3.33 26.52
CA ASP A 395 4.24 2.74 27.74
C ASP A 395 3.73 3.32 29.08
N GLU A 396 2.89 4.36 29.05
CA GLU A 396 2.17 4.88 30.23
C GLU A 396 0.68 4.48 30.18
N ASP A 397 -0.05 4.97 29.17
CA ASP A 397 -1.47 4.66 28.98
C ASP A 397 -1.65 3.30 28.32
N ILE A 398 -0.80 2.99 27.34
CA ILE A 398 -0.85 1.74 26.55
C ILE A 398 0.55 1.16 26.42
N LYS A 399 0.75 -0.03 27.00
CA LYS A 399 2.00 -0.78 26.92
C LYS A 399 2.22 -1.41 25.55
N ILE A 400 3.48 -1.52 25.15
CA ILE A 400 3.91 -2.36 24.03
C ILE A 400 4.50 -3.66 24.57
N GLU A 401 3.98 -4.80 24.12
CA GLU A 401 4.50 -6.12 24.47
C GLU A 401 5.16 -6.78 23.27
N TYR A 402 6.35 -7.35 23.48
CA TYR A 402 7.09 -8.07 22.46
C TYR A 402 6.75 -9.57 22.49
N THR A 403 6.18 -10.09 21.41
CA THR A 403 5.64 -11.47 21.37
C THR A 403 6.58 -12.50 20.75
N GLY A 404 7.73 -12.08 20.22
CA GLY A 404 8.61 -12.92 19.43
C GLY A 404 8.21 -12.99 17.95
N LEU A 405 9.15 -13.41 17.10
CA LEU A 405 8.92 -13.65 15.68
C LEU A 405 8.01 -14.86 15.48
N ARG A 406 7.11 -14.76 14.50
CA ARG A 406 6.20 -15.85 14.13
C ARG A 406 6.87 -16.82 13.14
N PRO A 407 6.38 -18.06 13.02
CA PRO A 407 6.88 -19.00 12.01
C PRO A 407 6.90 -18.36 10.60
N GLY A 408 8.02 -18.52 9.89
CA GLY A 408 8.20 -17.99 8.54
C GLY A 408 8.51 -16.48 8.46
N GLU A 409 8.45 -15.75 9.57
CA GLU A 409 8.63 -14.30 9.60
C GLU A 409 10.12 -13.90 9.63
N LYS A 410 10.50 -12.95 8.76
CA LYS A 410 11.84 -12.36 8.76
C LYS A 410 11.92 -11.15 9.69
N LEU A 411 13.06 -10.96 10.36
CA LEU A 411 13.32 -9.73 11.10
C LEU A 411 13.44 -8.52 10.13
N PHE A 412 14.15 -8.73 9.02
CA PHE A 412 14.33 -7.76 7.94
C PHE A 412 13.86 -8.38 6.62
N GLU A 413 12.97 -7.70 5.92
CA GLU A 413 12.67 -8.08 4.53
C GLU A 413 13.86 -7.68 3.65
N GLU A 414 14.11 -8.46 2.59
CA GLU A 414 15.16 -8.16 1.61
C GLU A 414 14.94 -6.76 1.04
N LEU A 415 16.02 -5.98 0.94
CA LEU A 415 15.96 -4.70 0.27
C LEU A 415 15.75 -5.00 -1.22
N LEU A 416 14.54 -4.75 -1.71
CA LEU A 416 14.17 -4.98 -3.10
C LEU A 416 15.18 -4.37 -4.09
N MET A 417 15.75 -3.21 -3.75
CA MET A 417 16.74 -2.50 -4.56
C MET A 417 18.17 -3.08 -4.49
N ALA A 418 18.41 -4.09 -3.66
CA ALA A 418 19.71 -4.76 -3.50
C ALA A 418 19.79 -6.04 -4.34
N GLU A 419 18.72 -6.39 -5.06
CA GLU A 419 18.71 -7.51 -5.99
C GLU A 419 19.75 -7.25 -7.10
N GLU A 420 20.68 -8.20 -7.28
CA GLU A 420 21.73 -8.05 -8.27
C GLU A 420 21.15 -8.01 -9.70
N GLY A 421 21.63 -7.04 -10.49
CA GLY A 421 21.28 -6.94 -11.91
C GLY A 421 19.94 -6.23 -12.18
N LEU A 422 19.43 -5.45 -11.22
CA LEU A 422 18.34 -4.50 -11.49
C LEU A 422 18.72 -3.51 -12.60
N LYS A 423 17.78 -3.27 -13.50
CA LYS A 423 17.90 -2.28 -14.57
C LYS A 423 16.94 -1.12 -14.32
N ASN A 424 17.42 0.09 -14.57
CA ASN A 424 16.58 1.29 -14.52
C ASN A 424 15.52 1.25 -15.63
N THR A 425 14.36 1.83 -15.36
CA THR A 425 13.35 2.15 -16.38
C THR A 425 13.34 3.66 -16.64
N GLU A 426 12.44 4.12 -17.52
CA GLU A 426 12.18 5.55 -17.72
C GLU A 426 11.56 6.21 -16.46
N HIS A 427 11.04 5.43 -15.51
CA HIS A 427 10.44 5.93 -14.28
C HIS A 427 11.37 5.67 -13.09
N GLU A 428 11.73 6.73 -12.35
CA GLU A 428 12.75 6.71 -11.28
C GLU A 428 12.48 5.71 -10.15
N LYS A 429 11.20 5.41 -9.87
CA LYS A 429 10.78 4.45 -8.82
C LYS A 429 10.45 3.05 -9.32
N ILE A 430 10.71 2.72 -10.59
CA ILE A 430 10.40 1.42 -11.18
C ILE A 430 11.67 0.84 -11.81
N PHE A 431 12.01 -0.37 -11.42
CA PHE A 431 13.18 -1.10 -11.88
C PHE A 431 12.75 -2.44 -12.49
N ILE A 432 13.60 -3.04 -13.31
CA ILE A 432 13.38 -4.37 -13.89
C ILE A 432 14.40 -5.33 -13.29
N GLY A 433 13.90 -6.38 -12.64
CA GLY A 433 14.69 -7.51 -12.14
C GLY A 433 15.38 -8.28 -13.27
N LYS A 434 16.49 -8.95 -12.92
CA LYS A 434 17.24 -9.75 -13.89
C LYS A 434 16.37 -10.90 -14.43
N PRO A 435 16.20 -11.02 -15.77
CA PRO A 435 15.50 -12.15 -16.36
C PRO A 435 16.15 -13.47 -15.96
N GLN A 436 15.31 -14.48 -15.71
CA GLN A 436 15.77 -15.82 -15.39
C GLN A 436 15.39 -16.79 -16.49
N THR A 437 16.30 -17.72 -16.77
CA THR A 437 16.07 -18.80 -17.72
C THR A 437 15.70 -20.06 -16.96
N PHE A 438 14.61 -20.70 -17.34
CA PHE A 438 14.13 -21.91 -16.70
C PHE A 438 14.12 -23.08 -17.67
N ASP A 439 14.43 -24.27 -17.14
CA ASP A 439 14.15 -25.53 -17.82
C ASP A 439 12.64 -25.79 -17.73
N LYS A 440 11.93 -25.54 -18.85
CA LYS A 440 10.47 -25.60 -18.93
C LYS A 440 9.95 -27.00 -18.71
N ASP A 441 10.61 -28.01 -19.28
CA ASP A 441 10.20 -29.41 -19.15
C ASP A 441 10.32 -29.86 -17.70
N LYS A 442 11.41 -29.46 -17.03
CA LYS A 442 11.60 -29.70 -15.60
C LYS A 442 10.54 -28.98 -14.75
N ILE A 443 10.19 -27.73 -15.07
CA ILE A 443 9.13 -27.00 -14.36
C ILE A 443 7.80 -27.74 -14.48
N PHE A 444 7.37 -28.08 -15.70
CA PHE A 444 6.08 -28.74 -15.92
C PHE A 444 6.00 -30.12 -15.26
N PHE A 445 7.06 -30.93 -15.39
CA PHE A 445 7.13 -32.22 -14.72
C PHE A 445 7.03 -32.10 -13.19
N MET A 446 7.71 -31.13 -12.59
CA MET A 446 7.67 -30.90 -11.15
C MET A 446 6.34 -30.30 -10.70
N LEU A 447 5.67 -29.50 -11.53
CA LEU A 447 4.33 -28.98 -11.28
C LEU A 447 3.29 -30.09 -11.20
N ASP A 448 3.36 -31.11 -12.06
CA ASP A 448 2.44 -32.25 -12.00
C ASP A 448 2.55 -32.99 -10.67
N LYS A 449 3.79 -33.26 -10.21
CA LYS A 449 4.04 -33.85 -8.88
C LYS A 449 3.55 -32.96 -7.75
N LEU A 450 3.79 -31.65 -7.84
CA LEU A 450 3.31 -30.69 -6.84
C LEU A 450 1.78 -30.64 -6.81
N LYS A 451 1.11 -30.78 -7.96
CA LYS A 451 -0.35 -30.82 -8.06
C LYS A 451 -0.88 -32.04 -7.33
N GLU A 452 -0.32 -33.21 -7.62
CA GLU A 452 -0.68 -34.46 -6.95
C GLU A 452 -0.50 -34.35 -5.43
N ALA A 453 0.69 -33.98 -4.96
CA ALA A 453 0.98 -33.86 -3.53
C ALA A 453 0.07 -32.84 -2.81
N SER A 454 -0.15 -31.67 -3.42
CA SER A 454 -0.97 -30.63 -2.79
C SER A 454 -2.46 -30.98 -2.79
N PHE A 455 -3.00 -31.60 -3.84
CA PHE A 455 -4.43 -31.97 -3.91
C PHE A 455 -4.78 -33.22 -3.10
N GLU A 456 -3.80 -34.09 -2.83
CA GLU A 456 -3.95 -35.24 -1.93
C GLU A 456 -3.62 -34.90 -0.46
N GLU A 457 -3.44 -33.63 -0.13
CA GLU A 457 -3.14 -33.13 1.22
C GLU A 457 -1.82 -33.66 1.83
N ARG A 458 -0.84 -34.01 0.98
CA ARG A 458 0.51 -34.42 1.41
C ARG A 458 1.38 -33.19 1.72
N GLU A 459 1.20 -32.61 2.90
CA GLU A 459 1.81 -31.32 3.28
C GLU A 459 3.35 -31.33 3.24
N GLU A 460 3.99 -32.32 3.86
CA GLU A 460 5.46 -32.40 3.92
C GLU A 460 6.07 -32.53 2.52
N GLU A 461 5.48 -33.38 1.68
CA GLU A 461 5.90 -33.56 0.31
C GLU A 461 5.69 -32.29 -0.52
N THR A 462 4.58 -31.59 -0.29
CA THR A 462 4.30 -30.29 -0.92
C THR A 462 5.38 -29.26 -0.60
N ASP A 463 5.79 -29.13 0.68
CA ASP A 463 6.87 -28.22 1.06
C ASP A 463 8.21 -28.63 0.43
N GLN A 464 8.54 -29.92 0.43
CA GLN A 464 9.76 -30.44 -0.19
C GLN A 464 9.81 -30.18 -1.70
N LEU A 465 8.70 -30.39 -2.40
CA LEU A 465 8.59 -30.12 -3.84
C LEU A 465 8.68 -28.62 -4.12
N MET A 466 8.06 -27.77 -3.29
CA MET A 466 8.20 -26.32 -3.38
C MET A 466 9.65 -25.86 -3.22
N ARG A 467 10.41 -26.43 -2.28
CA ARG A 467 11.85 -26.13 -2.11
C ARG A 467 12.70 -26.59 -3.29
N LYS A 468 12.33 -27.71 -3.93
CA LYS A 468 13.02 -28.20 -5.14
C LYS A 468 12.73 -27.32 -6.37
N LEU A 469 11.51 -26.80 -6.48
CA LEU A 469 11.09 -25.90 -7.55
C LEU A 469 11.68 -24.50 -7.38
N VAL A 470 11.53 -23.93 -6.17
CA VAL A 470 12.01 -22.61 -5.79
C VAL A 470 13.30 -22.80 -5.00
N ASN A 471 14.44 -22.89 -5.69
CA ASN A 471 15.74 -23.15 -5.06
C ASN A 471 16.17 -22.05 -4.06
N THR A 472 15.60 -20.85 -4.15
CA THR A 472 15.80 -19.75 -3.19
C THR A 472 14.88 -19.86 -1.96
N TYR A 473 14.02 -20.88 -1.87
CA TYR A 473 13.15 -21.12 -0.72
C TYR A 473 13.90 -21.84 0.40
N ILE A 474 14.52 -21.04 1.26
CA ILE A 474 15.33 -21.48 2.40
C ILE A 474 14.49 -21.52 3.68
N ARG A 475 15.04 -22.08 4.76
CA ARG A 475 14.30 -22.14 6.03
C ARG A 475 14.48 -20.82 6.79
N PRO A 476 13.47 -20.38 7.59
CA PRO A 476 13.60 -19.18 8.40
C PRO A 476 14.82 -19.18 9.33
N GLU A 477 15.16 -20.35 9.88
CA GLU A 477 16.27 -20.51 10.82
C GLU A 477 17.62 -20.17 10.16
N ASP A 478 17.75 -20.42 8.85
CA ASP A 478 18.96 -20.15 8.08
C ASP A 478 19.20 -18.65 7.82
N VAL A 479 18.15 -17.82 7.95
CA VAL A 479 18.18 -16.38 7.64
C VAL A 479 18.15 -15.52 8.88
N ASN A 480 17.47 -15.99 9.92
CA ASN A 480 17.21 -15.19 11.11
C ASN A 480 18.33 -15.24 12.16
N ASN A 481 19.45 -15.97 11.94
CA ASN A 481 20.61 -16.13 12.85
C ASN A 481 20.57 -15.17 14.06
N ILE A 482 19.90 -15.61 15.13
CA ILE A 482 19.90 -14.95 16.44
C ILE A 482 21.11 -15.46 17.21
#